data_AF-A0A804PX56-F1
#
_entry.id   AF-A0A804PX56-F1
#
_cell.length_a   1.000
_cell.length_b   1.000
_cell.length_c   1.000
_cell.angle_alpha   90.00
_cell.angle_beta   90.00
_cell.angle_gamma   90.00
#
_symmetry.space_group_name_H-M   'P 1'
#
loop_
_entity.id
_entity.type
_entity.pdbx_description
1 polymer ?
#
loop_
_entity_poly.entity_id
_entity_poly.type
_entity_poly.pdbx_seq_one_letter_code
_entity_poly.pdbx_strand_id
1 'polypeptide(L)'
;MEEGFRWSTPCSLVLYSVFLLLSATASEANIGDFDDYWQQRKLMADAAAEATYKHDPLEVTDQLNRAVHRSIEKEDTSTRREMMEQKKSKLSGPCTATNPIDRCWRCRQDWATDRKRLARCAKGFGRNTTGGLAGKFYVVTDGTDDDVVNPRPGTLRWGVIQIEPLWITFAKTMIITLKEELIIRGDKTIDGRGAQVRIANGAQLTVQFVNNVIIHNIHINDIVSSNKNGGYVRDSADHFGWRIVSDGDGVTVFGSTNVWLDHLSLSNCQDGLIDVIAKSTGVTISNCHLTNHNDRHALQLQRQAPRGPGHAVMQITIAFNHFGRGLVQRMPRCRWGFFHVVNNESTTTRTGSCTPSAAARPPPSSARATATSRRPTSRPSRSPSSTTRRSRSGRTGRGTRRTTSSWRAPTSPSPPARSTGS
;
A
#
# COMPACT_ATOMS: atom_id res chain seq x y z
N MET A 1 31.55 22.31 59.94
CA MET A 1 31.64 23.39 58.94
C MET A 1 31.34 22.78 57.60
N GLU A 2 30.51 23.49 56.83
CA GLU A 2 29.96 23.16 55.51
C GLU A 2 28.73 22.24 55.48
N GLU A 3 27.60 22.88 55.82
CA GLU A 3 26.29 22.73 55.19
C GLU A 3 26.44 22.83 53.65
N GLY A 4 25.62 22.27 52.76
CA GLY A 4 24.34 21.59 52.81
C GLY A 4 23.81 21.57 51.37
N PHE A 5 23.21 20.47 50.92
CA PHE A 5 22.44 20.47 49.68
C PHE A 5 21.19 19.60 49.84
N ARG A 6 20.08 20.25 50.18
CA ARG A 6 18.73 19.66 50.21
C ARG A 6 18.16 19.68 48.80
N TRP A 7 17.76 18.52 48.29
CA TRP A 7 16.82 18.41 47.17
C TRP A 7 15.41 18.09 47.68
N SER A 8 14.56 19.13 47.68
CA SER A 8 13.13 19.07 47.36
C SER A 8 12.97 18.59 45.89
N THR A 9 12.01 17.82 45.41
CA THR A 9 10.63 17.43 45.80
C THR A 9 10.20 16.28 44.86
N PRO A 10 9.34 15.33 45.25
CA PRO A 10 8.90 14.24 44.38
C PRO A 10 7.60 14.63 43.62
N CYS A 11 7.66 15.64 42.74
CA CYS A 11 6.49 16.02 41.93
C CYS A 11 6.63 15.69 40.43
N SER A 12 7.77 15.13 39.99
CA SER A 12 8.02 14.86 38.57
C SER A 12 7.55 13.47 38.09
N LEU A 13 7.33 12.51 39.01
CA LEU A 13 6.94 11.14 38.64
C LEU A 13 5.43 10.97 38.39
N VAL A 14 4.57 11.84 38.96
CA VAL A 14 3.11 11.72 38.82
C VAL A 14 2.61 12.22 37.45
N LEU A 15 3.33 13.14 36.81
CA LEU A 15 2.95 13.66 35.48
C LEU A 15 3.26 12.67 34.34
N TYR A 16 4.21 11.76 34.51
CA TYR A 16 4.47 10.71 33.51
C TYR A 16 3.45 9.57 33.57
N SER A 17 2.85 9.30 34.73
CA SER A 17 1.79 8.28 34.86
C SER A 17 0.46 8.68 34.21
N VAL A 18 0.13 9.99 34.16
CA VAL A 18 -1.12 10.46 33.56
C VAL A 18 -1.10 10.39 32.02
N PHE A 19 0.06 10.55 31.39
CA PHE A 19 0.20 10.38 29.93
C PHE A 19 0.21 8.91 29.47
N LEU A 20 0.54 7.96 30.35
CA LEU A 20 0.52 6.53 30.02
C LEU A 20 -0.87 5.92 30.18
N LEU A 21 -1.71 6.42 31.09
CA LEU A 21 -3.06 5.90 31.32
C LEU A 21 -4.10 6.39 30.29
N LEU A 22 -3.88 7.53 29.63
CA LEU A 22 -4.69 7.99 28.49
C LEU A 22 -4.49 7.15 27.20
N SER A 23 -3.53 6.23 27.18
CA SER A 23 -3.38 5.30 26.06
C SER A 23 -4.36 4.12 26.10
N ALA A 24 -5.09 3.94 27.20
CA ALA A 24 -6.09 2.88 27.34
C ALA A 24 -7.44 3.21 26.68
N THR A 25 -7.77 4.50 26.54
CA THR A 25 -8.99 4.99 25.88
C THR A 25 -8.77 5.31 24.40
N ALA A 26 -7.57 5.07 23.86
CA ALA A 26 -7.21 5.40 22.49
C ALA A 26 -7.50 4.29 21.46
N SER A 27 -8.29 3.26 21.79
CA SER A 27 -8.57 2.13 20.88
C SER A 27 -9.73 2.33 19.92
N GLU A 28 -10.50 3.42 20.06
CA GLU A 28 -11.82 3.48 19.43
C GLU A 28 -11.95 4.47 18.25
N ALA A 29 -10.91 5.23 17.87
CA ALA A 29 -10.88 6.07 16.67
C ALA A 29 -12.23 6.68 16.27
N ASN A 30 -12.67 7.61 17.12
CA ASN A 30 -13.88 8.41 16.99
C ASN A 30 -15.21 7.62 17.08
N ILE A 31 -15.17 6.31 17.38
CA ILE A 31 -16.35 5.53 17.79
C ILE A 31 -16.73 5.99 19.20
N GLY A 32 -17.98 6.43 19.37
CA GLY A 32 -18.49 6.84 20.68
C GLY A 32 -19.27 5.74 21.40
N ASP A 33 -19.74 4.72 20.67
CA ASP A 33 -20.30 3.49 21.22
C ASP A 33 -19.75 2.28 20.45
N PHE A 34 -18.94 1.45 21.12
CA PHE A 34 -18.25 0.31 20.51
C PHE A 34 -19.12 -0.95 20.56
N ASP A 35 -20.18 -0.90 19.75
CA ASP A 35 -21.18 -1.95 19.59
C ASP A 35 -20.66 -3.29 19.03
N ASP A 36 -21.51 -4.31 19.05
CA ASP A 36 -21.20 -5.65 18.55
C ASP A 36 -20.76 -5.64 17.07
N TYR A 37 -21.30 -4.72 16.28
CA TYR A 37 -20.94 -4.58 14.87
C TYR A 37 -19.50 -4.11 14.71
N TRP A 38 -19.06 -3.10 15.46
CA TRP A 38 -17.67 -2.62 15.47
C TRP A 38 -16.71 -3.64 16.08
N GLN A 39 -17.14 -4.38 17.12
CA GLN A 39 -16.37 -5.50 17.66
C GLN A 39 -16.12 -6.56 16.59
N GLN A 40 -17.16 -6.95 15.84
CA GLN A 40 -17.05 -7.93 14.76
C GLN A 40 -16.18 -7.42 13.60
N ARG A 41 -16.33 -6.17 13.18
CA ARG A 41 -15.46 -5.54 12.16
C ARG A 41 -14.01 -5.54 12.59
N LYS A 42 -13.73 -5.18 13.85
CA LYS A 42 -12.39 -5.19 14.41
C LYS A 42 -11.78 -6.60 14.40
N LEU A 43 -12.53 -7.63 14.78
CA LEU A 43 -12.07 -9.02 14.76
C LEU A 43 -11.71 -9.48 13.34
N MET A 44 -12.57 -9.19 12.36
CA MET A 44 -12.30 -9.50 10.95
C MET A 44 -11.08 -8.72 10.42
N ALA A 45 -10.94 -7.45 10.79
CA ALA A 45 -9.82 -6.62 10.38
C ALA A 45 -8.48 -7.09 10.98
N ASP A 46 -8.48 -7.52 12.25
CA ASP A 46 -7.31 -8.10 12.90
C ASP A 46 -6.88 -9.41 12.20
N ALA A 47 -7.83 -10.28 11.81
CA ALA A 47 -7.55 -11.48 11.03
C ALA A 47 -7.02 -11.17 9.62
N ALA A 48 -7.59 -10.17 8.94
CA ALA A 48 -7.12 -9.70 7.64
C ALA A 48 -5.70 -9.11 7.72
N ALA A 49 -5.35 -8.45 8.83
CA ALA A 49 -4.01 -7.89 9.04
C ALA A 49 -2.96 -8.99 9.16
N GLU A 50 -3.28 -10.05 9.90
CA GLU A 50 -2.42 -11.24 10.01
C GLU A 50 -2.24 -11.92 8.64
N ALA A 51 -3.32 -12.09 7.87
CA ALA A 51 -3.27 -12.71 6.55
C ALA A 51 -2.52 -11.86 5.50
N THR A 52 -2.56 -10.53 5.64
CA THR A 52 -1.89 -9.60 4.73
C THR A 52 -0.41 -9.48 5.02
N TYR A 53 0.01 -9.72 6.26
CA TYR A 53 1.39 -9.58 6.71
C TYR A 53 2.37 -10.43 5.87
N LYS A 54 3.50 -9.84 5.49
CA LYS A 54 4.58 -10.52 4.77
C LYS A 54 5.74 -10.79 5.70
N HIS A 55 6.00 -12.08 5.96
CA HIS A 55 7.14 -12.51 6.77
C HIS A 55 8.49 -12.12 6.17
N ASP A 56 8.59 -12.10 4.84
CA ASP A 56 9.74 -11.52 4.13
C ASP A 56 9.33 -10.18 3.48
N PRO A 57 9.46 -9.05 4.20
CA PRO A 57 9.15 -7.75 3.64
C PRO A 57 10.13 -7.32 2.53
N LEU A 58 11.34 -7.88 2.49
CA LEU A 58 12.35 -7.51 1.48
C LEU A 58 11.94 -7.98 0.09
N GLU A 59 11.26 -9.13 -0.01
CA GLU A 59 10.69 -9.61 -1.27
C GLU A 59 9.77 -8.56 -1.91
N VAL A 60 8.94 -7.90 -1.09
CA VAL A 60 8.00 -6.85 -1.53
C VAL A 60 8.74 -5.61 -1.98
N THR A 61 9.74 -5.16 -1.21
CA THR A 61 10.52 -3.97 -1.57
C THR A 61 11.32 -4.19 -2.84
N ASP A 62 11.94 -5.37 -2.99
CA ASP A 62 12.75 -5.74 -4.16
C ASP A 62 11.89 -5.88 -5.41
N GLN A 63 10.64 -6.31 -5.28
CA GLN A 63 9.71 -6.34 -6.41
C GLN A 63 9.42 -4.91 -6.92
N LEU A 64 9.20 -3.95 -6.03
CA LEU A 64 9.00 -2.54 -6.41
C LEU A 64 10.28 -1.95 -7.00
N ASN A 65 11.43 -2.15 -6.37
CA ASN A 65 12.72 -1.64 -6.85
C ASN A 65 13.05 -2.18 -8.25
N ARG A 66 12.84 -3.48 -8.50
CA ARG A 66 12.98 -4.06 -9.85
C ARG A 66 12.00 -3.47 -10.85
N ALA A 67 10.77 -3.14 -10.43
CA ALA A 67 9.80 -2.51 -11.31
C ALA A 67 10.24 -1.09 -11.71
N VAL A 68 10.80 -0.33 -10.76
CA VAL A 68 11.38 1.00 -11.00
C VAL A 68 12.57 0.93 -11.97
N HIS A 69 13.52 0.03 -11.74
CA HIS A 69 14.65 -0.14 -12.65
C HIS A 69 14.21 -0.49 -14.07
N ARG A 70 13.26 -1.44 -14.22
CA ARG A 70 12.73 -1.79 -15.55
C ARG A 70 11.98 -0.64 -16.23
N SER A 71 11.34 0.27 -15.48
CA SER A 71 10.75 1.46 -16.11
C SER A 71 11.83 2.39 -16.66
N ILE A 72 12.89 2.65 -15.89
CA ILE A 72 13.98 3.54 -16.32
C ILE A 72 14.68 2.97 -17.57
N GLU A 73 15.04 1.67 -17.55
CA GLU A 73 15.68 1.01 -18.71
C GLU A 73 14.83 1.10 -19.99
N LYS A 74 13.50 0.97 -19.86
CA LYS A 74 12.58 1.13 -21.00
C LYS A 74 12.53 2.56 -21.53
N GLU A 75 12.66 3.55 -20.64
CA GLU A 75 12.73 4.96 -21.03
C GLU A 75 14.02 5.23 -21.82
N ASP A 76 15.18 4.77 -21.32
CA ASP A 76 16.48 4.91 -21.99
C ASP A 76 16.52 4.21 -23.35
N THR A 77 15.86 3.07 -23.47
CA THR A 77 15.76 2.35 -24.75
C THR A 77 14.82 3.07 -25.73
N SER A 78 13.76 3.73 -25.23
CA SER A 78 12.81 4.51 -26.04
C SER A 78 13.44 5.78 -26.59
N THR A 79 14.13 6.55 -25.76
CA THR A 79 14.82 7.78 -26.17
C THR A 79 15.93 7.50 -27.20
N ARG A 80 16.63 6.36 -27.08
CA ARG A 80 17.61 5.92 -28.09
C ARG A 80 16.97 5.56 -29.44
N ARG A 81 15.73 5.06 -29.45
CA ARG A 81 14.98 4.73 -30.69
C ARG A 81 14.28 5.94 -31.29
N GLU A 82 13.79 6.87 -30.48
CA GLU A 82 13.15 8.11 -30.96
C GLU A 82 14.12 9.02 -31.73
N MET A 83 15.41 8.99 -31.41
CA MET A 83 16.44 9.62 -32.25
C MET A 83 16.61 8.96 -33.64
N MET A 84 16.12 7.74 -33.85
CA MET A 84 16.16 7.06 -35.16
C MET A 84 14.83 7.10 -35.93
N GLU A 85 13.71 7.38 -35.26
CA GLU A 85 12.36 7.26 -35.84
C GLU A 85 11.56 8.58 -35.79
N GLN A 86 12.10 9.65 -36.38
CA GLN A 86 11.37 10.91 -36.62
C GLN A 86 10.23 10.81 -37.66
N LYS A 87 9.67 9.61 -37.91
CA LYS A 87 8.61 9.37 -38.89
C LYS A 87 7.69 8.22 -38.45
N LYS A 88 6.74 8.46 -37.54
CA LYS A 88 5.35 7.94 -37.63
C LYS A 88 4.46 8.27 -36.41
N SER A 89 3.24 8.71 -36.74
CA SER A 89 2.07 9.00 -35.89
C SER A 89 2.01 10.40 -35.24
N LYS A 90 1.19 11.27 -35.84
CA LYS A 90 0.88 12.64 -35.41
C LYS A 90 -0.27 12.72 -34.37
N LEU A 91 -0.60 11.63 -33.65
CA LEU A 91 -1.76 11.62 -32.75
C LEU A 91 -1.54 10.99 -31.37
N SER A 92 -0.33 10.54 -31.04
CA SER A 92 0.02 10.11 -29.68
C SER A 92 1.50 10.37 -29.45
N GLY A 93 1.83 11.39 -28.65
CA GLY A 93 3.18 11.52 -28.12
C GLY A 93 3.59 10.27 -27.33
N PRO A 94 4.89 10.02 -27.14
CA PRO A 94 5.35 8.92 -26.30
C PRO A 94 4.82 9.09 -24.88
N CYS A 95 4.55 7.96 -24.20
CA CYS A 95 4.03 8.02 -22.85
C CYS A 95 5.04 8.71 -21.91
N THR A 96 4.58 9.77 -21.23
CA THR A 96 5.40 10.59 -20.32
C THR A 96 5.36 10.13 -18.86
N ALA A 97 4.74 8.98 -18.57
CA ALA A 97 4.66 8.46 -17.20
C ALA A 97 6.03 7.94 -16.73
N THR A 98 6.54 8.49 -15.62
CA THR A 98 7.91 8.29 -15.15
C THR A 98 8.08 7.11 -14.17
N ASN A 99 6.99 6.49 -13.72
CA ASN A 99 7.03 5.45 -12.70
C ASN A 99 6.21 4.20 -13.09
N PRO A 100 6.51 3.02 -12.52
CA PRO A 100 5.88 1.76 -12.94
C PRO A 100 4.39 1.66 -12.62
N ILE A 101 3.87 2.43 -11.66
CA ILE A 101 2.44 2.48 -11.33
C ILE A 101 1.72 3.21 -12.45
N ASP A 102 2.13 4.44 -12.77
CA ASP A 102 1.48 5.25 -13.80
C ASP A 102 1.64 4.63 -15.17
N ARG A 103 2.80 4.06 -15.50
CA ARG A 103 2.99 3.38 -16.79
C ARG A 103 2.04 2.22 -17.04
N CYS A 104 1.55 1.57 -15.98
CA CYS A 104 0.64 0.43 -16.11
C CYS A 104 -0.74 0.83 -16.66
N TRP A 105 -1.19 2.07 -16.43
CA TRP A 105 -2.52 2.54 -16.84
C TRP A 105 -2.51 3.82 -17.67
N ARG A 106 -1.68 4.82 -17.32
CA ARG A 106 -1.68 6.17 -17.91
C ARG A 106 -1.12 6.20 -19.33
N CYS A 107 -0.25 5.25 -19.68
CA CYS A 107 0.27 5.09 -21.04
C CYS A 107 -0.75 4.53 -22.05
N ARG A 108 -1.99 4.28 -21.64
CA ARG A 108 -3.02 3.75 -22.52
C ARG A 108 -4.08 4.81 -22.79
N GLN A 109 -4.47 4.94 -24.05
CA GLN A 109 -5.52 5.87 -24.46
C GLN A 109 -6.92 5.40 -24.03
N ASP A 110 -7.09 4.10 -23.77
CA ASP A 110 -8.37 3.47 -23.43
C ASP A 110 -8.67 3.45 -21.92
N TRP A 111 -7.99 4.28 -21.11
CA TRP A 111 -8.18 4.29 -19.66
C TRP A 111 -9.64 4.55 -19.25
N ALA A 112 -10.39 5.33 -20.04
CA ALA A 112 -11.78 5.66 -19.74
C ALA A 112 -12.69 4.44 -19.95
N THR A 113 -12.42 3.63 -20.97
CA THR A 113 -13.17 2.41 -21.31
C THR A 113 -12.69 1.18 -20.53
N ASP A 114 -11.42 1.13 -20.10
CA ASP A 114 -10.83 0.10 -19.21
C ASP A 114 -10.47 0.70 -17.84
N ARG A 115 -11.41 1.46 -17.26
CA ARG A 115 -11.20 2.24 -16.02
C ARG A 115 -10.68 1.38 -14.87
N LYS A 116 -11.21 0.17 -14.77
CA LYS A 116 -10.89 -0.81 -13.72
C LYS A 116 -9.47 -1.38 -13.80
N ARG A 117 -8.76 -1.19 -14.91
CA ARG A 117 -7.35 -1.60 -15.04
C ARG A 117 -6.46 -1.06 -13.93
N LEU A 118 -6.76 0.14 -13.45
CA LEU A 118 -6.00 0.79 -12.38
C LEU A 118 -5.77 -0.16 -11.19
N ALA A 119 -6.77 -0.96 -10.80
CA ALA A 119 -6.67 -1.91 -9.69
C ALA A 119 -5.61 -3.01 -9.87
N ARG A 120 -5.05 -3.19 -11.07
CA ARG A 120 -3.94 -4.13 -11.34
C ARG A 120 -2.56 -3.46 -11.34
N CYS A 121 -2.51 -2.15 -11.09
CA CYS A 121 -1.31 -1.34 -11.20
C CYS A 121 -0.64 -1.02 -9.86
N ALA A 122 -1.32 -1.27 -8.74
CA ALA A 122 -0.77 -1.11 -7.41
C ALA A 122 0.57 -1.85 -7.24
N LYS A 123 1.49 -1.24 -6.48
CA LYS A 123 2.80 -1.82 -6.14
C LYS A 123 3.06 -1.65 -4.64
N GLY A 124 4.15 -2.25 -4.15
CA GLY A 124 4.50 -2.20 -2.74
C GLY A 124 3.62 -3.10 -1.87
N PHE A 125 3.48 -2.77 -0.59
CA PHE A 125 2.69 -3.56 0.34
C PHE A 125 1.19 -3.57 0.01
N GLY A 126 0.65 -2.51 -0.59
CA GLY A 126 -0.71 -2.43 -1.12
C GLY A 126 -0.90 -3.05 -2.52
N ARG A 127 0.06 -3.83 -3.05
CA ARG A 127 -0.03 -4.41 -4.41
C ARG A 127 -1.22 -5.35 -4.64
N ASN A 128 -1.81 -5.88 -3.57
CA ASN A 128 -2.97 -6.79 -3.62
C ASN A 128 -4.31 -6.05 -3.53
N THR A 129 -4.30 -4.73 -3.36
CA THR A 129 -5.53 -3.93 -3.30
C THR A 129 -6.21 -3.89 -4.66
N THR A 130 -7.44 -4.37 -4.71
CA THR A 130 -8.31 -4.37 -5.90
C THR A 130 -9.47 -3.38 -5.81
N GLY A 131 -9.78 -2.89 -4.62
CA GLY A 131 -10.92 -2.00 -4.36
C GLY A 131 -12.23 -2.58 -4.86
N GLY A 132 -13.00 -1.76 -5.58
CA GLY A 132 -14.28 -2.14 -6.17
C GLY A 132 -14.20 -2.89 -7.50
N LEU A 133 -13.08 -3.55 -7.82
CA LEU A 133 -12.86 -4.22 -9.12
C LEU A 133 -14.01 -5.17 -9.49
N ALA A 134 -14.47 -5.99 -8.55
CA ALA A 134 -15.56 -6.95 -8.73
C ALA A 134 -16.96 -6.31 -8.76
N GLY A 135 -17.07 -5.02 -8.40
CA GLY A 135 -18.33 -4.31 -8.23
C GLY A 135 -18.94 -3.75 -9.51
N LYS A 136 -20.16 -3.24 -9.44
CA LYS A 136 -20.70 -2.37 -10.50
C LYS A 136 -20.10 -0.96 -10.41
N PHE A 137 -20.23 -0.19 -11.49
CA PHE A 137 -19.96 1.24 -11.40
C PHE A 137 -21.08 1.92 -10.60
N TYR A 138 -20.70 2.88 -9.78
CA TYR A 138 -21.61 3.81 -9.12
C TYR A 138 -21.18 5.23 -9.46
N VAL A 139 -22.07 6.02 -10.05
CA VAL A 139 -21.75 7.36 -10.49
C VAL A 139 -22.33 8.36 -9.49
N VAL A 140 -21.47 9.13 -8.84
CA VAL A 140 -21.85 10.27 -8.02
C VAL A 140 -22.32 11.39 -8.95
N THR A 141 -23.59 11.75 -8.82
CA THR A 141 -24.26 12.80 -9.60
C THR A 141 -24.51 14.05 -8.77
N ASP A 142 -24.57 13.88 -7.45
CA ASP A 142 -24.86 14.93 -6.48
C ASP A 142 -23.68 15.07 -5.50
N GLY A 143 -23.19 16.29 -5.33
CA GLY A 143 -22.08 16.62 -4.45
C GLY A 143 -22.51 17.00 -3.02
N THR A 144 -23.81 17.02 -2.73
CA THR A 144 -24.29 17.34 -1.39
C THR A 144 -24.12 16.18 -0.40
N ASP A 145 -24.12 16.54 0.88
CA ASP A 145 -24.02 15.62 2.02
C ASP A 145 -25.10 15.96 3.07
N ASP A 146 -26.36 16.06 2.60
CA ASP A 146 -27.45 16.68 3.35
C ASP A 146 -27.88 15.88 4.59
N ASP A 147 -27.90 14.55 4.46
CA ASP A 147 -28.29 13.62 5.53
C ASP A 147 -27.18 12.57 5.73
N VAL A 148 -26.51 12.68 6.87
CA VAL A 148 -25.39 11.83 7.27
C VAL A 148 -25.88 10.43 7.69
N VAL A 149 -27.10 10.34 8.20
CA VAL A 149 -27.70 9.08 8.66
C VAL A 149 -28.47 8.40 7.54
N ASN A 150 -29.16 9.12 6.66
CA ASN A 150 -29.90 8.53 5.53
C ASN A 150 -29.46 9.17 4.21
N PRO A 151 -28.21 8.92 3.76
CA PRO A 151 -27.70 9.49 2.53
C PRO A 151 -28.54 9.03 1.33
N ARG A 152 -28.73 9.90 0.34
CA ARG A 152 -29.52 9.59 -0.86
C ARG A 152 -28.68 8.90 -1.94
N PRO A 153 -29.23 7.96 -2.71
CA PRO A 153 -28.59 7.49 -3.95
C PRO A 153 -28.21 8.67 -4.85
N GLY A 154 -27.04 8.58 -5.48
CA GLY A 154 -26.43 9.65 -6.26
C GLY A 154 -25.37 10.46 -5.50
N THR A 155 -25.34 10.41 -4.16
CA THR A 155 -24.32 11.07 -3.32
C THR A 155 -23.09 10.18 -3.11
N LEU A 156 -21.94 10.78 -2.76
CA LEU A 156 -20.75 10.00 -2.41
C LEU A 156 -20.98 9.16 -1.14
N ARG A 157 -21.64 9.71 -0.11
CA ARG A 157 -21.90 9.02 1.15
C ARG A 157 -22.71 7.74 0.96
N TRP A 158 -23.75 7.78 0.13
CA TRP A 158 -24.51 6.57 -0.16
C TRP A 158 -23.64 5.50 -0.85
N GLY A 159 -22.77 5.89 -1.78
CA GLY A 159 -21.92 4.94 -2.51
C GLY A 159 -20.91 4.20 -1.64
N VAL A 160 -20.25 4.91 -0.70
CA VAL A 160 -19.15 4.31 0.07
C VAL A 160 -19.60 3.34 1.16
N ILE A 161 -20.85 3.40 1.60
CA ILE A 161 -21.40 2.56 2.69
C ILE A 161 -22.03 1.25 2.20
N GLN A 162 -22.22 1.07 0.89
CA GLN A 162 -22.87 -0.12 0.34
C GLN A 162 -22.12 -1.40 0.71
N ILE A 163 -22.86 -2.49 0.92
CA ILE A 163 -22.29 -3.80 1.27
C ILE A 163 -21.48 -4.34 0.08
N GLU A 164 -22.04 -4.25 -1.13
CA GLU A 164 -21.38 -4.79 -2.31
C GLU A 164 -20.11 -3.99 -2.69
N PRO A 165 -19.16 -4.62 -3.41
CA PRO A 165 -18.07 -3.90 -4.01
C PRO A 165 -18.58 -2.84 -4.98
N LEU A 166 -17.97 -1.65 -4.99
CA LEU A 166 -18.34 -0.56 -5.90
C LEU A 166 -17.14 0.19 -6.45
N TRP A 167 -17.15 0.42 -7.76
CA TRP A 167 -16.25 1.36 -8.42
C TRP A 167 -16.94 2.71 -8.58
N ILE A 168 -16.63 3.63 -7.68
CA ILE A 168 -17.26 4.94 -7.54
C ILE A 168 -16.57 5.94 -8.47
N THR A 169 -17.35 6.60 -9.32
CA THR A 169 -16.93 7.62 -10.29
C THR A 169 -17.76 8.88 -10.11
N PHE A 170 -17.42 9.95 -10.83
CA PHE A 170 -18.10 11.24 -10.70
C PHE A 170 -18.60 11.72 -12.07
N ALA A 171 -19.87 12.15 -12.14
CA ALA A 171 -20.49 12.58 -13.39
C ALA A 171 -19.94 13.91 -13.93
N LYS A 172 -19.47 14.77 -13.02
CA LYS A 172 -18.99 16.12 -13.32
C LYS A 172 -17.98 16.57 -12.27
N THR A 173 -17.23 17.63 -12.59
CA THR A 173 -16.46 18.39 -11.59
C THR A 173 -17.39 18.83 -10.47
N MET A 174 -16.98 18.60 -9.23
CA MET A 174 -17.77 18.94 -8.05
C MET A 174 -16.90 19.16 -6.81
N ILE A 175 -17.42 20.01 -5.92
CA ILE A 175 -16.91 20.21 -4.58
C ILE A 175 -17.88 19.52 -3.62
N ILE A 176 -17.36 18.67 -2.74
CA ILE A 176 -18.11 17.93 -1.75
C ILE A 176 -17.69 18.43 -0.37
N THR A 177 -18.63 19.02 0.37
CA THR A 177 -18.41 19.44 1.75
C THR A 177 -19.10 18.44 2.67
N LEU A 178 -18.30 17.55 3.25
CA LEU A 178 -18.78 16.54 4.18
C LEU A 178 -19.21 17.20 5.49
N LYS A 179 -20.44 16.95 5.94
CA LYS A 179 -20.94 17.47 7.21
C LYS A 179 -20.26 16.79 8.40
N GLU A 180 -20.13 15.47 8.29
CA GLU A 180 -19.48 14.61 9.27
C GLU A 180 -18.54 13.62 8.57
N GLU A 181 -17.68 12.94 9.31
CA GLU A 181 -16.69 12.05 8.72
C GLU A 181 -17.32 11.04 7.75
N LEU A 182 -16.64 10.80 6.64
CA LEU A 182 -17.09 9.86 5.62
C LEU A 182 -16.45 8.50 5.88
N ILE A 183 -17.21 7.60 6.50
CA ILE A 183 -16.74 6.24 6.80
C ILE A 183 -16.86 5.38 5.53
N ILE A 184 -15.73 4.94 5.01
CA ILE A 184 -15.63 4.17 3.77
C ILE A 184 -15.58 2.68 4.11
N ARG A 185 -16.52 1.90 3.54
CA ARG A 185 -16.53 0.45 3.69
C ARG A 185 -15.46 -0.22 2.82
N GLY A 186 -15.21 -1.50 3.08
CA GLY A 186 -14.36 -2.35 2.24
C GLY A 186 -14.88 -2.53 0.82
N ASP A 187 -13.98 -2.99 -0.05
CA ASP A 187 -14.22 -3.27 -1.47
C ASP A 187 -14.73 -2.04 -2.25
N LYS A 188 -14.17 -0.88 -1.94
CA LYS A 188 -14.49 0.39 -2.59
C LYS A 188 -13.32 0.92 -3.39
N THR A 189 -13.62 1.47 -4.56
CA THR A 189 -12.71 2.35 -5.28
C THR A 189 -13.39 3.70 -5.43
N ILE A 190 -12.79 4.77 -4.90
CA ILE A 190 -13.17 6.15 -5.21
C ILE A 190 -12.20 6.63 -6.28
N ASP A 191 -12.68 6.85 -7.50
CA ASP A 191 -11.83 7.19 -8.65
C ASP A 191 -12.31 8.47 -9.34
N GLY A 192 -11.60 9.56 -9.06
CA GLY A 192 -11.89 10.89 -9.56
C GLY A 192 -11.45 11.18 -11.00
N ARG A 193 -10.82 10.24 -11.73
CA ARG A 193 -10.30 10.53 -13.08
C ARG A 193 -11.38 11.04 -14.04
N GLY A 194 -11.10 12.08 -14.82
CA GLY A 194 -12.06 12.64 -15.77
C GLY A 194 -13.04 13.66 -15.17
N ALA A 195 -12.97 13.92 -13.87
CA ALA A 195 -13.63 15.05 -13.21
C ALA A 195 -12.65 15.73 -12.24
N GLN A 196 -12.81 17.02 -11.97
CA GLN A 196 -12.11 17.64 -10.85
C GLN A 196 -12.97 17.48 -9.60
N VAL A 197 -12.59 16.56 -8.72
CA VAL A 197 -13.33 16.26 -7.49
C VAL A 197 -12.53 16.79 -6.32
N ARG A 198 -13.15 17.68 -5.54
CA ARG A 198 -12.56 18.26 -4.34
C ARG A 198 -13.44 17.98 -3.14
N ILE A 199 -12.89 17.34 -2.11
CA ILE A 199 -13.52 17.19 -0.80
C ILE A 199 -12.92 18.26 0.10
N ALA A 200 -13.71 19.23 0.54
CA ALA A 200 -13.17 20.40 1.22
C ALA A 200 -14.13 21.11 2.18
N ASN A 201 -13.54 21.88 3.10
CA ASN A 201 -14.22 22.74 4.06
C ASN A 201 -15.19 21.98 4.99
N GLY A 202 -14.90 20.70 5.23
CA GLY A 202 -15.78 19.80 5.95
C GLY A 202 -14.98 18.74 6.68
N ALA A 203 -15.59 17.59 6.87
CA ALA A 203 -15.03 16.49 7.65
C ALA A 203 -14.07 15.58 6.86
N GLN A 204 -13.38 14.71 7.59
CA GLN A 204 -12.37 13.77 7.10
C GLN A 204 -12.93 12.55 6.35
N LEU A 205 -12.06 11.86 5.61
CA LEU A 205 -12.31 10.51 5.09
C LEU A 205 -11.74 9.48 6.06
N THR A 206 -12.57 8.51 6.46
CA THR A 206 -12.20 7.49 7.45
C THR A 206 -12.31 6.08 6.85
N VAL A 207 -11.18 5.37 6.78
CA VAL A 207 -11.08 3.95 6.40
C VAL A 207 -10.79 3.16 7.67
N GLN A 208 -11.84 2.66 8.33
CA GLN A 208 -11.75 2.08 9.68
C GLN A 208 -12.22 0.62 9.72
N PHE A 209 -11.35 -0.28 10.18
CA PHE A 209 -11.62 -1.72 10.27
C PHE A 209 -12.22 -2.31 8.99
N VAL A 210 -11.58 -2.03 7.85
CA VAL A 210 -11.97 -2.57 6.54
C VAL A 210 -10.79 -3.15 5.79
N ASN A 211 -11.10 -3.88 4.73
CA ASN A 211 -10.14 -4.41 3.78
C ASN A 211 -10.45 -3.88 2.38
N ASN A 212 -9.40 -3.72 1.56
CA ASN A 212 -9.52 -3.57 0.12
C ASN A 212 -10.16 -2.23 -0.34
N VAL A 213 -9.47 -1.11 -0.10
CA VAL A 213 -9.93 0.23 -0.47
C VAL A 213 -8.92 0.95 -1.36
N ILE A 214 -9.40 1.54 -2.47
CA ILE A 214 -8.61 2.44 -3.33
C ILE A 214 -9.22 3.84 -3.27
N ILE A 215 -8.41 4.85 -2.99
CA ILE A 215 -8.79 6.26 -3.14
C ILE A 215 -7.83 6.88 -4.15
N HIS A 216 -8.35 7.32 -5.28
CA HIS A 216 -7.56 7.72 -6.44
C HIS A 216 -8.02 9.03 -7.09
N ASN A 217 -7.08 9.93 -7.36
CA ASN A 217 -7.28 11.17 -8.12
C ASN A 217 -8.35 12.11 -7.52
N ILE A 218 -8.21 12.41 -6.22
CA ILE A 218 -9.11 13.30 -5.46
C ILE A 218 -8.29 14.43 -4.81
N HIS A 219 -8.83 15.65 -4.80
CA HIS A 219 -8.30 16.77 -4.03
C HIS A 219 -8.96 16.81 -2.65
N ILE A 220 -8.17 16.89 -1.58
CA ILE A 220 -8.65 16.90 -0.19
C ILE A 220 -7.97 18.05 0.54
N ASN A 221 -8.73 19.02 1.03
CA ASN A 221 -8.13 20.15 1.75
C ASN A 221 -9.11 20.92 2.61
N ASP A 222 -8.56 21.76 3.49
CA ASP A 222 -9.36 22.60 4.39
C ASP A 222 -10.29 21.72 5.23
N ILE A 223 -9.82 20.52 5.60
CA ILE A 223 -10.56 19.57 6.43
C ILE A 223 -10.46 20.01 7.88
N VAL A 224 -11.58 19.97 8.57
CA VAL A 224 -11.74 20.41 9.96
C VAL A 224 -12.32 19.29 10.82
N SER A 225 -12.12 19.39 12.13
CA SER A 225 -12.83 18.55 13.10
C SER A 225 -14.33 18.75 12.95
N SER A 226 -15.06 17.66 12.78
CA SER A 226 -16.50 17.64 12.74
C SER A 226 -17.06 16.97 14.00
N ASN A 227 -18.38 16.88 14.10
CA ASN A 227 -19.06 16.12 15.14
C ASN A 227 -18.77 16.59 16.57
N LYS A 228 -18.66 17.91 16.78
CA LYS A 228 -18.20 18.50 18.05
C LYS A 228 -19.01 18.07 19.28
N ASN A 229 -20.29 17.77 19.10
CA ASN A 229 -21.19 17.33 20.17
C ASN A 229 -21.48 15.82 20.13
N GLY A 230 -20.78 15.08 19.27
CA GLY A 230 -21.16 13.72 18.89
C GLY A 230 -22.45 13.68 18.06
N GLY A 231 -22.66 12.54 17.40
CA GLY A 231 -23.72 12.41 16.41
C GLY A 231 -23.73 11.06 15.73
N TYR A 232 -24.90 10.67 15.22
CA TYR A 232 -25.05 9.43 14.48
C TYR A 232 -24.49 9.56 13.07
N VAL A 233 -23.65 8.62 12.68
CA VAL A 233 -23.09 8.53 11.32
C VAL A 233 -23.37 7.14 10.77
N ARG A 234 -23.92 7.08 9.55
CA ARG A 234 -24.07 5.81 8.85
C ARG A 234 -22.75 5.36 8.26
N ASP A 235 -22.32 4.15 8.61
CA ASP A 235 -21.09 3.52 8.10
C ASP A 235 -21.36 2.29 7.21
N SER A 236 -22.62 1.84 7.17
CA SER A 236 -23.08 0.72 6.34
C SER A 236 -24.52 0.94 5.86
N ALA A 237 -24.92 0.26 4.78
CA ALA A 237 -26.32 0.19 4.36
C ALA A 237 -27.29 -0.22 5.49
N ASP A 238 -26.83 -1.08 6.40
CA ASP A 238 -27.62 -1.66 7.50
C ASP A 238 -27.16 -1.21 8.91
N HIS A 239 -26.15 -0.34 9.01
CA HIS A 239 -25.61 0.09 10.31
C HIS A 239 -25.28 1.59 10.35
N PHE A 240 -25.64 2.23 11.45
CA PHE A 240 -25.18 3.55 11.85
C PHE A 240 -24.94 3.56 13.36
N GLY A 241 -23.97 4.35 13.81
CA GLY A 241 -23.58 4.38 15.23
C GLY A 241 -23.23 5.77 15.71
N TRP A 242 -23.15 5.94 17.03
CA TRP A 242 -22.74 7.20 17.64
C TRP A 242 -21.24 7.41 17.45
N ARG A 243 -20.87 8.55 16.88
CA ARG A 243 -19.49 8.99 16.69
C ARG A 243 -19.21 10.17 17.62
N ILE A 244 -17.96 10.28 18.06
CA ILE A 244 -17.45 11.48 18.75
C ILE A 244 -16.77 12.42 17.74
N VAL A 245 -16.16 13.50 18.26
CA VAL A 245 -15.43 14.48 17.46
C VAL A 245 -14.38 13.81 16.58
N SER A 246 -14.28 14.23 15.32
CA SER A 246 -13.22 13.79 14.42
C SER A 246 -11.97 14.66 14.57
N ASP A 247 -10.79 14.10 14.32
CA ASP A 247 -9.51 14.81 14.48
C ASP A 247 -9.34 15.95 13.46
N GLY A 248 -9.91 15.76 12.25
CA GLY A 248 -9.77 16.70 11.14
C GLY A 248 -8.58 16.36 10.24
N ASP A 249 -8.30 15.06 10.08
CA ASP A 249 -7.33 14.55 9.13
C ASP A 249 -7.83 14.65 7.68
N GLY A 250 -6.95 14.71 6.69
CA GLY A 250 -7.38 14.53 5.30
C GLY A 250 -7.95 13.12 5.04
N VAL A 251 -7.14 12.10 5.36
CA VAL A 251 -7.50 10.68 5.27
C VAL A 251 -6.94 9.91 6.47
N THR A 252 -7.81 9.26 7.22
CA THR A 252 -7.43 8.36 8.32
C THR A 252 -7.63 6.90 7.93
N VAL A 253 -6.59 6.07 8.06
CA VAL A 253 -6.62 4.62 7.85
C VAL A 253 -6.37 3.92 9.19
N PHE A 254 -7.45 3.47 9.81
CA PHE A 254 -7.45 2.88 11.15
C PHE A 254 -7.70 1.37 11.11
N GLY A 255 -6.73 0.58 11.57
CA GLY A 255 -6.87 -0.87 11.67
C GLY A 255 -7.35 -1.55 10.38
N SER A 256 -6.92 -1.05 9.22
CA SER A 256 -7.42 -1.47 7.91
C SER A 256 -6.34 -2.09 7.04
N THR A 257 -6.75 -2.91 6.08
CA THR A 257 -5.84 -3.74 5.28
C THR A 257 -6.04 -3.58 3.79
N ASN A 258 -4.98 -3.81 3.00
CA ASN A 258 -5.00 -3.66 1.54
C ASN A 258 -5.63 -2.30 1.14
N VAL A 259 -4.94 -1.22 1.50
CA VAL A 259 -5.38 0.15 1.20
C VAL A 259 -4.40 0.79 0.24
N TRP A 260 -4.89 1.42 -0.82
CA TRP A 260 -4.09 2.14 -1.78
C TRP A 260 -4.58 3.58 -1.94
N LEU A 261 -3.77 4.51 -1.46
CA LEU A 261 -3.99 5.94 -1.61
C LEU A 261 -3.09 6.43 -2.75
N ASP A 262 -3.68 6.87 -3.86
CA ASP A 262 -2.93 7.14 -5.10
C ASP A 262 -3.35 8.45 -5.77
N HIS A 263 -2.41 9.26 -6.27
CA HIS A 263 -2.74 10.53 -6.96
C HIS A 263 -3.65 11.46 -6.13
N LEU A 264 -3.49 11.47 -4.81
CA LEU A 264 -4.23 12.40 -3.96
C LEU A 264 -3.50 13.74 -3.88
N SER A 265 -4.25 14.84 -3.94
CA SER A 265 -3.72 16.18 -3.67
C SER A 265 -4.22 16.66 -2.31
N LEU A 266 -3.35 16.70 -1.30
CA LEU A 266 -3.72 17.05 0.07
C LEU A 266 -3.05 18.34 0.56
N SER A 267 -3.83 19.19 1.21
CA SER A 267 -3.30 20.42 1.85
C SER A 267 -4.16 20.94 2.99
N ASN A 268 -3.56 21.70 3.90
CA ASN A 268 -4.26 22.52 4.89
C ASN A 268 -5.40 21.79 5.66
N CYS A 269 -5.13 20.60 6.20
CA CYS A 269 -6.09 19.92 7.08
C CYS A 269 -5.83 20.34 8.55
N GLN A 270 -6.80 20.16 9.44
CA GLN A 270 -6.68 20.64 10.81
C GLN A 270 -5.69 19.81 11.64
N ASP A 271 -5.62 18.50 11.44
CA ASP A 271 -4.63 17.62 12.09
C ASP A 271 -3.64 17.01 11.10
N GLY A 272 -3.79 15.76 10.67
CA GLY A 272 -2.92 15.11 9.68
C GLY A 272 -3.38 15.32 8.23
N LEU A 273 -2.50 15.18 7.24
CA LEU A 273 -2.98 14.97 5.85
C LEU A 273 -3.36 13.50 5.65
N ILE A 274 -2.46 12.59 6.01
CA ILE A 274 -2.70 11.15 5.98
C ILE A 274 -2.18 10.52 7.27
N ASP A 275 -3.07 9.83 7.97
CA ASP A 275 -2.77 9.09 9.19
C ASP A 275 -3.06 7.60 8.99
N VAL A 276 -2.03 6.76 9.07
CA VAL A 276 -2.17 5.29 9.02
C VAL A 276 -1.78 4.71 10.36
N ILE A 277 -2.77 4.23 11.10
CA ILE A 277 -2.62 3.94 12.53
C ILE A 277 -3.21 2.59 12.96
N ALA A 278 -3.02 2.25 14.24
CA ALA A 278 -3.41 0.98 14.86
C ALA A 278 -2.75 -0.25 14.18
N LYS A 279 -3.52 -1.26 13.78
CA LYS A 279 -3.00 -2.48 13.14
C LYS A 279 -3.08 -2.43 11.59
N SER A 280 -3.12 -1.24 11.01
CA SER A 280 -3.18 -1.10 9.54
C SER A 280 -1.95 -1.69 8.84
N THR A 281 -2.14 -2.44 7.76
CA THR A 281 -1.05 -3.08 7.00
C THR A 281 -1.43 -3.36 5.54
N GLY A 282 -0.45 -3.68 4.69
CA GLY A 282 -0.71 -3.82 3.25
C GLY A 282 -1.12 -2.49 2.64
N VAL A 283 -0.46 -1.39 3.05
CA VAL A 283 -0.81 -0.04 2.60
C VAL A 283 0.23 0.47 1.61
N THR A 284 -0.22 1.07 0.51
CA THR A 284 0.64 1.86 -0.38
C THR A 284 0.08 3.27 -0.49
N ILE A 285 0.97 4.25 -0.33
CA ILE A 285 0.71 5.67 -0.57
C ILE A 285 1.62 6.08 -1.73
N SER A 286 1.02 6.38 -2.88
CA SER A 286 1.78 6.67 -4.09
C SER A 286 1.29 7.85 -4.91
N ASN A 287 2.22 8.50 -5.61
CA ASN A 287 1.89 9.60 -6.53
C ASN A 287 1.07 10.75 -5.89
N CYS A 288 1.05 10.88 -4.56
CA CYS A 288 0.32 11.94 -3.89
C CYS A 288 1.13 13.24 -3.87
N HIS A 289 0.44 14.37 -3.91
CA HIS A 289 1.00 15.71 -3.77
C HIS A 289 0.54 16.31 -2.44
N LEU A 290 1.48 16.49 -1.50
CA LEU A 290 1.21 16.97 -0.14
C LEU A 290 1.86 18.34 0.03
N THR A 291 1.09 19.36 0.40
CA THR A 291 1.58 20.74 0.50
C THR A 291 0.88 21.54 1.60
N ASN A 292 1.46 22.69 1.96
CA ASN A 292 0.83 23.75 2.75
C ASN A 292 0.09 23.20 3.98
N HIS A 293 0.82 22.56 4.88
CA HIS A 293 0.31 21.92 6.08
C HIS A 293 1.29 22.19 7.22
N ASN A 294 1.07 23.33 7.89
CA ASN A 294 1.96 23.85 8.92
C ASN A 294 1.65 23.24 10.30
N ASP A 295 2.69 23.10 11.13
CA ASP A 295 2.71 22.66 12.54
C ASP A 295 2.24 21.23 12.86
N ARG A 296 1.54 20.56 11.95
CA ARG A 296 1.03 19.20 12.13
C ARG A 296 1.76 18.18 11.27
N HIS A 297 1.27 16.95 11.30
CA HIS A 297 1.93 15.80 10.68
C HIS A 297 1.50 15.68 9.22
N ALA A 298 2.43 15.77 8.27
CA ALA A 298 2.08 15.53 6.87
C ALA A 298 1.68 14.05 6.65
N LEU A 299 2.49 13.12 7.17
CA LEU A 299 2.25 11.70 7.02
C LEU A 299 2.65 10.95 8.30
N GLN A 300 1.64 10.57 9.08
CA GLN A 300 1.83 9.84 10.33
C GLN A 300 1.55 8.36 10.12
N LEU A 301 2.56 7.53 10.37
CA LEU A 301 2.47 6.08 10.25
C LEU A 301 2.83 5.45 11.59
N GLN A 302 1.83 5.02 12.36
CA GLN A 302 2.07 4.59 13.73
C GLN A 302 1.18 3.42 14.15
N ARG A 303 1.81 2.32 14.52
CA ARG A 303 1.11 1.28 15.27
C ARG A 303 0.70 1.77 16.65
N GLN A 304 -0.39 1.24 17.20
CA GLN A 304 -0.57 1.28 18.65
C GLN A 304 0.56 0.49 19.33
N ALA A 305 1.09 1.05 20.42
CA ALA A 305 2.15 0.42 21.19
C ALA A 305 1.70 -0.98 21.65
N PRO A 306 2.54 -2.02 21.48
CA PRO A 306 2.21 -3.34 21.98
C PRO A 306 1.94 -3.29 23.49
N ARG A 307 0.81 -3.86 23.95
CA ARG A 307 0.64 -4.30 25.35
C ARG A 307 1.27 -5.68 25.62
N GLY A 308 2.09 -6.19 24.72
CA GLY A 308 2.77 -7.48 24.85
C GLY A 308 3.68 -7.78 23.66
N PRO A 309 4.44 -8.89 23.67
CA PRO A 309 5.31 -9.30 22.57
C PRO A 309 4.45 -9.76 21.37
N GLY A 310 3.90 -8.79 20.64
CA GLY A 310 3.15 -8.98 19.42
C GLY A 310 3.90 -8.35 18.25
N HIS A 311 4.13 -9.16 17.21
CA HIS A 311 4.87 -8.79 16.01
C HIS A 311 4.33 -7.49 15.40
N ALA A 312 5.24 -6.65 14.91
CA ALA A 312 4.88 -5.43 14.20
C ALA A 312 4.25 -5.77 12.84
N VAL A 313 2.92 -5.85 12.79
CA VAL A 313 2.18 -6.21 11.56
C VAL A 313 2.13 -5.09 10.52
N MET A 314 2.35 -3.84 10.93
CA MET A 314 2.25 -2.68 10.05
C MET A 314 3.34 -2.70 8.98
N GLN A 315 2.94 -2.80 7.71
CA GLN A 315 3.82 -2.76 6.54
C GLN A 315 3.27 -1.78 5.50
N ILE A 316 4.04 -0.73 5.21
CA ILE A 316 3.58 0.41 4.40
C ILE A 316 4.63 0.79 3.36
N THR A 317 4.19 1.03 2.12
CA THR A 317 5.00 1.60 1.05
C THR A 317 4.63 3.07 0.82
N ILE A 318 5.63 3.92 0.71
CA ILE A 318 5.50 5.35 0.39
C ILE A 318 6.38 5.61 -0.82
N ALA A 319 5.78 5.77 -2.00
CA ALA A 319 6.53 5.85 -3.24
C ALA A 319 6.02 6.93 -4.20
N PHE A 320 6.92 7.64 -4.88
CA PHE A 320 6.57 8.60 -5.94
C PHE A 320 5.71 9.79 -5.46
N ASN A 321 5.70 10.08 -4.16
CA ASN A 321 4.97 11.23 -3.63
C ASN A 321 5.82 12.50 -3.74
N HIS A 322 5.14 13.63 -3.90
CA HIS A 322 5.73 14.95 -3.84
C HIS A 322 5.34 15.62 -2.52
N PHE A 323 6.33 15.74 -1.63
CA PHE A 323 6.27 16.54 -0.41
C PHE A 323 6.68 17.98 -0.74
N GLY A 324 5.70 18.78 -1.15
CA GLY A 324 5.94 20.12 -1.65
C GLY A 324 6.13 21.17 -0.55
N ARG A 325 6.00 22.43 -0.95
CA ARG A 325 6.24 23.59 -0.08
C ARG A 325 5.21 23.67 1.04
N GLY A 326 5.60 24.33 2.13
CA GLY A 326 4.72 24.57 3.28
C GLY A 326 4.48 23.35 4.17
N LEU A 327 5.30 22.31 4.05
CA LEU A 327 5.35 21.21 5.02
C LEU A 327 6.48 21.45 6.03
N VAL A 328 6.21 21.23 7.32
CA VAL A 328 7.19 21.47 8.40
C VAL A 328 7.90 20.19 8.85
N GLN A 329 7.16 19.11 9.11
CA GLN A 329 7.71 17.89 9.71
C GLN A 329 6.95 16.61 9.30
N ARG A 330 7.55 15.45 9.63
CA ARG A 330 6.91 14.11 9.59
C ARG A 330 6.55 13.65 8.17
N MET A 331 7.58 13.58 7.31
CA MET A 331 7.50 13.17 5.90
C MET A 331 8.34 11.91 5.60
N PRO A 332 7.94 10.71 6.06
CA PRO A 332 6.91 10.39 7.06
C PRO A 332 7.44 10.41 8.52
N ARG A 333 6.55 10.32 9.51
CA ARG A 333 6.89 9.85 10.87
C ARG A 333 6.44 8.41 11.03
N CYS A 334 7.41 7.51 11.21
CA CYS A 334 7.19 6.07 11.25
C CYS A 334 7.40 5.50 12.65
N ARG A 335 6.47 4.67 13.14
CA ARG A 335 6.61 3.98 14.44
C ARG A 335 6.04 2.56 14.41
N TRP A 336 6.82 1.61 14.93
CA TRP A 336 6.43 0.22 15.21
C TRP A 336 5.91 -0.58 14.00
N GLY A 337 6.56 -0.44 12.84
CA GLY A 337 6.24 -1.15 11.61
C GLY A 337 7.45 -1.29 10.68
N PHE A 338 7.23 -1.86 9.50
CA PHE A 338 8.18 -1.89 8.39
C PHE A 338 7.72 -0.88 7.32
N PHE A 339 8.62 0.02 6.93
CA PHE A 339 8.30 1.12 6.02
C PHE A 339 9.26 1.13 4.85
N HIS A 340 8.72 1.05 3.64
CA HIS A 340 9.47 1.20 2.40
C HIS A 340 9.22 2.59 1.81
N VAL A 341 10.18 3.50 2.00
CA VAL A 341 10.11 4.87 1.49
C VAL A 341 11.08 5.01 0.33
N VAL A 342 10.57 5.20 -0.89
CA VAL A 342 11.37 5.16 -2.13
C VAL A 342 10.90 6.19 -3.14
N ASN A 343 11.83 6.88 -3.81
CA ASN A 343 11.55 7.81 -4.91
C ASN A 343 10.48 8.86 -4.58
N ASN A 344 10.53 9.47 -3.39
CA ASN A 344 9.69 10.62 -3.07
C ASN A 344 10.51 11.89 -3.25
N GLU A 345 9.89 12.94 -3.80
CA GLU A 345 10.51 14.24 -3.98
C GLU A 345 10.11 15.17 -2.84
N SER A 346 11.07 15.89 -2.26
CA SER A 346 10.81 16.86 -1.20
C SER A 346 11.30 18.24 -1.61
N THR A 347 10.38 19.21 -1.72
CA THR A 347 10.70 20.61 -2.01
C THR A 347 10.49 21.45 -0.75
N THR A 348 11.28 21.22 0.30
CA THR A 348 11.19 21.96 1.57
C THR A 348 12.30 22.99 1.70
N THR A 349 11.97 24.24 2.02
CA THR A 349 12.93 25.34 2.22
C THR A 349 13.38 25.53 3.68
N ARG A 350 13.01 24.63 4.60
CA ARG A 350 13.32 24.79 6.04
C ARG A 350 13.85 23.51 6.68
N THR A 351 14.90 23.69 7.48
CA THR A 351 15.75 22.71 8.16
C THR A 351 14.96 21.67 8.97
N GLY A 352 15.00 20.40 8.56
CA GLY A 352 14.42 19.29 9.33
C GLY A 352 13.97 18.06 8.54
N SER A 353 13.96 18.11 7.20
CA SER A 353 13.54 16.96 6.38
C SER A 353 14.64 15.91 6.28
N CYS A 354 14.37 14.70 6.77
CA CYS A 354 15.11 13.52 6.35
C CYS A 354 14.94 13.37 4.84
N THR A 355 16.05 13.41 4.09
CA THR A 355 16.10 12.84 2.74
C THR A 355 15.78 11.36 2.87
N PRO A 356 14.67 10.85 2.30
CA PRO A 356 14.34 9.45 2.46
C PRO A 356 15.16 8.64 1.45
N SER A 357 16.29 8.13 1.91
CA SER A 357 16.94 6.94 1.37
C SER A 357 17.30 6.04 2.55
N ALA A 358 16.29 5.46 3.21
CA ALA A 358 16.49 4.38 4.17
C ALA A 358 15.18 3.65 4.45
N ALA A 359 15.20 2.32 4.30
CA ALA A 359 14.22 1.45 4.95
C ALA A 359 14.38 1.62 6.46
N ALA A 360 13.41 2.23 7.13
CA ALA A 360 13.42 2.34 8.59
C ALA A 360 13.05 0.97 9.19
N ARG A 361 14.03 0.30 9.80
CA ARG A 361 13.86 -0.95 10.57
C ARG A 361 13.53 -0.64 12.04
N PRO A 362 12.63 -1.38 12.70
CA PRO A 362 12.56 -1.39 14.17
C PRO A 362 13.73 -2.23 14.73
N PRO A 363 14.13 -2.02 16.01
CA PRO A 363 15.15 -2.86 16.64
C PRO A 363 14.63 -4.30 16.77
N PRO A 364 15.49 -5.33 16.65
CA PRO A 364 15.04 -6.72 16.75
C PRO A 364 14.78 -7.05 18.21
N SER A 365 13.52 -6.96 18.66
CA SER A 365 13.04 -7.69 19.82
C SER A 365 12.11 -8.79 19.33
N SER A 366 12.43 -10.05 19.67
CA SER A 366 11.72 -11.29 19.30
C SER A 366 11.88 -11.80 17.85
N ALA A 367 13.12 -11.95 17.38
CA ALA A 367 13.45 -13.02 16.45
C ALA A 367 14.08 -14.18 17.23
N ARG A 368 13.26 -14.98 17.91
CA ARG A 368 13.65 -16.35 18.27
C ARG A 368 13.33 -17.24 17.07
N ALA A 369 14.06 -17.03 15.98
CA ALA A 369 14.12 -17.98 14.88
C ALA A 369 15.32 -18.89 15.16
N THR A 370 15.00 -20.13 15.49
CA THR A 370 15.94 -21.25 15.61
C THR A 370 16.75 -21.35 14.32
N ALA A 371 18.00 -20.91 14.36
CA ALA A 371 18.95 -21.18 13.30
C ALA A 371 19.40 -22.63 13.44
N THR A 372 18.83 -23.54 12.65
CA THR A 372 19.50 -24.79 12.32
C THR A 372 20.83 -24.46 11.67
N SER A 373 21.89 -24.76 12.41
CA SER A 373 23.27 -24.82 11.93
C SER A 373 23.35 -25.60 10.62
N ARG A 374 23.66 -24.91 9.53
CA ARG A 374 24.39 -25.50 8.39
C ARG A 374 25.78 -24.89 8.38
N ARG A 375 26.73 -25.57 9.02
CA ARG A 375 28.16 -25.38 8.76
C ARG A 375 28.58 -26.20 7.52
N PRO A 376 29.62 -25.77 6.80
CA PRO A 376 29.84 -26.06 5.40
C PRO A 376 30.52 -27.41 5.19
N THR A 377 30.03 -28.20 4.24
CA THR A 377 30.86 -29.24 3.62
C THR A 377 31.56 -28.63 2.42
N SER A 378 32.81 -28.23 2.63
CA SER A 378 33.82 -28.23 1.58
C SER A 378 33.84 -29.63 0.94
N ARG A 379 33.56 -29.71 -0.37
CA ARG A 379 33.87 -30.90 -1.16
C ARG A 379 35.12 -30.55 -1.98
N PRO A 380 36.23 -31.28 -1.81
CA PRO A 380 37.49 -30.90 -2.42
C PRO A 380 37.44 -31.11 -3.94
N SER A 381 38.22 -30.27 -4.61
CA SER A 381 38.65 -30.40 -5.99
C SER A 381 38.99 -31.85 -6.33
N ARG A 382 38.34 -32.37 -7.37
CA ARG A 382 38.81 -33.55 -8.10
C ARG A 382 40.07 -33.15 -8.86
N SER A 383 41.22 -33.58 -8.36
CA SER A 383 42.45 -33.65 -9.14
C SER A 383 42.37 -34.80 -10.16
N PRO A 384 43.03 -34.67 -11.32
CA PRO A 384 43.00 -35.67 -12.38
C PRO A 384 43.88 -36.86 -11.98
N SER A 385 43.38 -38.07 -12.25
CA SER A 385 44.16 -39.30 -12.15
C SER A 385 45.31 -39.25 -13.16
N SER A 386 46.52 -39.01 -12.66
CA SER A 386 47.76 -39.26 -13.35
C SER A 386 48.02 -40.77 -13.36
N THR A 387 47.75 -41.36 -14.52
CA THR A 387 48.48 -42.50 -15.06
C THR A 387 49.98 -42.20 -14.98
N THR A 388 50.79 -43.09 -14.40
CA THR A 388 52.07 -43.62 -14.93
C THR A 388 52.81 -44.37 -13.82
N ARG A 389 52.76 -45.69 -13.86
CA ARG A 389 53.90 -46.53 -13.48
C ARG A 389 54.01 -47.64 -14.52
N ARG A 390 55.09 -47.55 -15.32
CA ARG A 390 56.00 -48.61 -15.80
C ARG A 390 55.47 -50.05 -15.67
N SER A 391 55.70 -51.01 -16.57
CA SER A 391 56.38 -51.14 -17.86
C SER A 391 56.47 -52.66 -18.13
N ARG A 392 56.44 -53.05 -19.41
CA ARG A 392 56.94 -54.31 -20.01
C ARG A 392 56.06 -55.59 -20.04
N SER A 393 55.76 -55.97 -21.31
CA SER A 393 55.80 -57.31 -21.95
C SER A 393 54.97 -58.44 -21.34
N GLY A 394 54.17 -59.23 -22.05
CA GLY A 394 54.03 -59.54 -23.47
C GLY A 394 53.30 -60.88 -23.61
N ARG A 395 53.00 -61.29 -24.86
CA ARG A 395 52.45 -62.58 -25.35
C ARG A 395 50.91 -62.78 -25.44
N THR A 396 50.42 -62.53 -26.65
CA THR A 396 49.81 -63.49 -27.61
C THR A 396 48.79 -64.55 -27.15
N GLY A 397 47.61 -64.57 -27.79
CA GLY A 397 46.74 -65.74 -27.90
C GLY A 397 45.45 -65.49 -28.69
N ARG A 398 45.30 -66.15 -29.85
CA ARG A 398 44.19 -66.11 -30.82
C ARG A 398 42.86 -66.68 -30.28
N GLY A 399 41.72 -66.30 -30.88
CA GLY A 399 40.45 -67.03 -30.76
C GLY A 399 39.27 -66.44 -31.54
N THR A 400 39.07 -66.94 -32.76
CA THR A 400 38.02 -66.68 -33.77
C THR A 400 36.53 -66.95 -33.41
N ARG A 401 35.63 -66.33 -34.22
CA ARG A 401 34.29 -66.77 -34.73
C ARG A 401 33.01 -66.36 -33.96
N ARG A 402 32.13 -65.52 -34.56
CA ARG A 402 30.86 -65.83 -35.32
C ARG A 402 29.72 -66.26 -34.36
N THR A 403 28.53 -65.64 -34.27
CA THR A 403 27.46 -65.54 -35.29
C THR A 403 26.29 -64.62 -34.86
N THR A 404 25.79 -63.82 -35.82
CA THR A 404 24.37 -63.49 -36.17
C THR A 404 23.27 -63.32 -35.10
N SER A 405 22.58 -62.17 -35.10
CA SER A 405 21.27 -62.03 -35.77
C SER A 405 20.82 -60.56 -35.85
N SER A 406 20.48 -60.15 -37.06
CA SER A 406 19.71 -58.96 -37.44
C SER A 406 18.22 -59.24 -37.28
N TRP A 407 17.34 -58.26 -36.98
CA TRP A 407 16.08 -58.03 -37.73
C TRP A 407 15.54 -56.60 -37.46
N ARG A 408 15.56 -55.84 -38.56
CA ARG A 408 14.65 -54.80 -39.06
C ARG A 408 14.57 -53.39 -38.45
N ALA A 409 14.41 -52.51 -39.43
CA ALA A 409 14.62 -51.07 -39.50
C ALA A 409 13.26 -50.32 -39.58
N PRO A 410 13.27 -48.97 -39.58
CA PRO A 410 12.12 -48.09 -39.29
C PRO A 410 11.51 -47.47 -40.55
N THR A 411 10.34 -46.83 -40.42
CA THR A 411 9.96 -45.62 -41.19
C THR A 411 8.74 -44.90 -40.57
N SER A 412 8.88 -43.58 -40.46
CA SER A 412 7.92 -42.51 -40.14
C SER A 412 7.11 -42.07 -41.39
N PRO A 413 6.42 -40.90 -41.45
CA PRO A 413 5.33 -40.33 -40.62
C PRO A 413 4.12 -39.78 -41.43
N SER A 414 3.07 -39.35 -40.69
CA SER A 414 2.17 -38.16 -40.92
C SER A 414 0.64 -38.41 -41.05
N PRO A 415 -0.21 -37.59 -40.40
CA PRO A 415 -1.71 -37.60 -40.44
C PRO A 415 -2.24 -36.53 -41.45
N PRO A 416 -3.51 -36.02 -41.50
CA PRO A 416 -4.70 -36.16 -40.60
C PRO A 416 -6.13 -36.18 -41.25
N ALA A 417 -7.16 -36.25 -40.38
CA ALA A 417 -8.38 -35.39 -40.34
C ALA A 417 -9.79 -36.05 -40.45
N ARG A 418 -10.73 -35.36 -39.76
CA ARG A 418 -12.22 -35.41 -39.72
C ARG A 418 -12.88 -36.54 -38.91
N SER A 419 -14.02 -36.37 -38.22
CA SER A 419 -14.80 -35.24 -37.68
C SER A 419 -16.03 -35.86 -36.96
N THR A 420 -16.37 -35.34 -35.77
CA THR A 420 -17.71 -35.17 -35.14
C THR A 420 -18.85 -36.19 -35.34
N GLY A 421 -19.50 -36.55 -34.22
CA GLY A 421 -20.89 -37.02 -34.21
C GLY A 421 -21.56 -36.87 -32.84
N SER A 422 -22.64 -36.07 -32.84
CA SER A 422 -23.83 -36.07 -31.97
C SER A 422 -23.74 -35.60 -30.52
#